data_AF-A0A3M1PFI3-F1
#
_entry.id   AF-A0A3M1PFI3-F1
#
_cell.length_a   1.000
_cell.length_b   1.000
_cell.length_c   1.000
_cell.angle_alpha   90.00
_cell.angle_beta   90.00
_cell.angle_gamma   90.00
#
_symmetry.space_group_name_H-M   'P 1'
#
loop_
_entity.id
_entity.type
_entity.pdbx_description
1 polymer ?
#
loop_
_entity_poly.entity_id
_entity_poly.type
_entity_poly.pdbx_seq_one_letter_code
_entity_poly.pdbx_strand_id
1 'polypeptide(L)'
;MALILLGAGLYGYADGPPPAHTGGFGEPTCYDCHFDGPEPGQTAALRLDGLPETVVPGTRYPLTVMLVHPGMARAGFQLSARHPGGRQAGVFLAPDSLRVQLQRSPTRVVYAAHTRAGNALTAPDTARWRLLWQAPATHAPVVFHLAANAANGDDSAFGDVIFLRADSLGIPPE
;
A
#
# COMPACT_ATOMS: atom_id res chain seq x y z
N MET A 1 4.03 -40.15 6.70
CA MET A 1 3.21 -38.98 6.30
C MET A 1 3.76 -37.78 7.06
N ALA A 2 4.71 -37.05 6.46
CA ALA A 2 5.36 -35.92 7.11
C ALA A 2 4.48 -34.69 6.91
N LEU A 3 3.87 -34.21 7.99
CA LEU A 3 3.11 -32.96 8.01
C LEU A 3 4.12 -31.82 7.96
N ILE A 4 4.31 -31.22 6.78
CA ILE A 4 5.10 -29.99 6.63
C ILE A 4 4.23 -28.86 7.14
N LEU A 5 4.42 -28.48 8.41
CA LEU A 5 3.95 -27.21 8.94
C LEU A 5 4.80 -26.11 8.28
N LEU A 6 4.25 -25.48 7.25
CA LEU A 6 4.72 -24.17 6.79
C LEU A 6 4.45 -23.19 7.93
N GLY A 7 5.42 -23.04 8.83
CA GLY A 7 5.39 -21.99 9.83
C GLY A 7 5.38 -20.65 9.11
N ALA A 8 4.20 -20.01 9.04
CA ALA A 8 4.11 -18.58 8.84
C ALA A 8 4.88 -17.96 10.02
N GLY A 9 6.12 -17.53 9.74
CA GLY A 9 7.03 -17.10 10.79
C GLY A 9 6.43 -15.96 11.60
N LEU A 10 6.65 -16.00 12.91
CA LEU A 10 6.47 -14.91 13.87
C LEU A 10 7.36 -13.68 13.59
N TYR A 11 7.74 -13.46 12.33
CA TYR A 11 8.58 -12.36 11.92
C TYR A 11 7.69 -11.32 11.24
N GLY A 12 7.45 -10.20 11.92
CA GLY A 12 6.83 -9.04 11.33
C GLY A 12 7.54 -8.68 10.02
N TYR A 13 6.77 -8.28 9.01
CA TYR A 13 7.27 -7.89 7.68
C TYR A 13 7.91 -6.50 7.71
N ALA A 14 8.85 -6.29 8.63
CA ALA A 14 9.50 -5.00 8.89
C ALA A 14 10.26 -4.48 7.66
N ASP A 15 10.75 -5.38 6.81
CA ASP A 15 11.44 -5.05 5.56
C ASP A 15 10.48 -4.84 4.38
N GLY A 16 9.16 -4.82 4.62
CA GLY A 16 8.10 -4.64 3.62
C GLY A 16 7.17 -5.86 3.53
N PRO A 17 5.87 -5.64 3.21
CA PRO A 17 4.87 -6.69 3.17
C PRO A 17 5.08 -7.63 1.97
N PRO A 18 4.51 -8.85 2.00
CA PRO A 18 4.38 -9.64 0.79
C PRO A 18 3.49 -8.90 -0.24
N PRO A 19 3.81 -8.93 -1.54
CA PRO A 19 2.99 -8.27 -2.55
C PRO A 19 1.58 -8.89 -2.61
N ALA A 20 0.62 -8.16 -3.17
CA ALA A 20 -0.78 -8.55 -3.33
C ALA A 20 -1.57 -8.64 -2.00
N HIS A 21 -1.37 -7.68 -1.09
CA HIS A 21 -2.12 -7.59 0.18
C HIS A 21 -2.87 -6.25 0.32
N THR A 22 -3.40 -5.73 -0.80
CA THR A 22 -4.11 -4.45 -0.81
C THR A 22 -5.62 -4.58 -0.63
N GLY A 23 -6.16 -5.81 -0.58
CA GLY A 23 -7.60 -6.08 -0.64
C GLY A 23 -8.23 -5.88 -2.03
N GLY A 24 -7.51 -5.26 -2.97
CA GLY A 24 -8.04 -4.94 -4.29
C GLY A 24 -8.17 -6.16 -5.19
N PHE A 25 -9.29 -6.23 -5.93
CA PHE A 25 -9.58 -7.32 -6.88
C PHE A 25 -9.53 -8.72 -6.26
N GLY A 26 -9.97 -8.87 -5.00
CA GLY A 26 -10.05 -10.15 -4.31
C GLY A 26 -8.74 -10.63 -3.69
N GLU A 27 -7.74 -9.73 -3.59
CA GLU A 27 -6.52 -9.98 -2.82
C GLU A 27 -6.81 -10.11 -1.32
N PRO A 28 -5.97 -10.86 -0.57
CA PRO A 28 -5.92 -10.75 0.88
C PRO A 28 -5.57 -9.32 1.31
N THR A 29 -5.67 -9.05 2.61
CA THR A 29 -5.28 -7.77 3.20
C THR A 29 -4.15 -7.96 4.20
N CYS A 30 -3.56 -6.85 4.68
CA CYS A 30 -2.64 -6.94 5.81
C CYS A 30 -3.31 -7.48 7.09
N TYR A 31 -4.64 -7.43 7.17
CA TYR A 31 -5.40 -7.93 8.32
C TYR A 31 -5.37 -9.46 8.43
N ASP A 32 -5.17 -10.18 7.33
CA ASP A 32 -4.99 -11.64 7.33
C ASP A 32 -3.85 -12.10 8.26
N CYS A 33 -2.85 -11.24 8.50
CA CYS A 33 -1.78 -11.47 9.47
C CYS A 33 -1.89 -10.59 10.72
N HIS A 34 -2.46 -9.39 10.61
CA HIS A 34 -2.63 -8.40 11.69
C HIS A 34 -4.11 -8.26 12.07
N PHE A 35 -4.68 -9.34 12.61
CA PHE A 35 -6.13 -9.56 12.75
C PHE A 35 -6.72 -9.18 14.13
N ASP A 36 -5.88 -8.74 15.08
CA ASP A 36 -6.32 -8.49 16.46
C ASP A 36 -7.03 -7.12 16.63
N GLY A 37 -6.75 -6.20 15.70
CA GLY A 37 -7.44 -4.92 15.62
C GLY A 37 -8.88 -5.03 15.13
N PRO A 38 -9.62 -3.91 15.06
CA PRO A 38 -10.93 -3.88 14.42
C PRO A 38 -10.86 -4.28 12.94
N GLU A 39 -11.95 -4.86 12.43
CA GLU A 39 -12.10 -5.14 11.00
C GLU A 39 -11.78 -3.88 10.16
N PRO A 40 -10.90 -4.00 9.16
CA PRO A 40 -10.38 -2.85 8.45
C PRO A 40 -11.44 -2.22 7.54
N GLY A 41 -11.47 -0.89 7.52
CA GLY A 41 -12.40 -0.11 6.70
C GLY A 41 -11.75 1.12 6.09
N GLN A 42 -12.50 1.78 5.21
CA GLN A 42 -12.10 3.07 4.66
C GLN A 42 -12.29 4.18 5.71
N THR A 43 -11.23 4.94 5.97
CA THR A 43 -11.24 6.03 6.96
C THR A 43 -10.40 7.21 6.47
N ALA A 44 -10.57 8.37 7.11
CA ALA A 44 -9.77 9.56 6.84
C ALA A 44 -8.32 9.47 7.38
N ALA A 45 -8.01 8.46 8.21
CA ALA A 45 -6.69 8.24 8.78
C ALA A 45 -5.65 7.86 7.71
N LEU A 46 -6.08 7.15 6.67
CA LEU A 46 -5.25 6.70 5.57
C LEU A 46 -5.53 7.54 4.31
N ARG A 47 -4.49 8.17 3.77
CA ARG A 47 -4.60 9.03 2.59
C ARG A 47 -3.62 8.70 1.48
N LEU A 48 -4.11 8.88 0.26
CA LEU A 48 -3.33 8.95 -0.96
C LEU A 48 -3.50 10.35 -1.56
N ASP A 49 -2.55 11.23 -1.25
CA ASP A 49 -2.55 12.62 -1.69
C ASP A 49 -1.78 12.75 -3.02
N GLY A 50 -2.11 13.77 -3.83
CA GLY A 50 -1.41 14.07 -5.10
C GLY A 50 -2.03 13.44 -6.35
N LEU A 51 -3.16 12.75 -6.22
CA LEU A 51 -3.95 12.35 -7.39
C LEU A 51 -4.54 13.59 -8.07
N PRO A 52 -4.45 13.71 -9.41
CA PRO A 52 -5.00 14.84 -10.13
C PRO A 52 -6.53 14.73 -10.27
N GLU A 53 -7.21 15.87 -10.37
CA GLU A 53 -8.64 15.89 -10.74
C GLU A 53 -8.87 15.36 -12.17
N THR A 54 -7.90 15.61 -13.06
CA THR A 54 -7.90 15.12 -14.44
C THR A 54 -6.55 14.48 -14.76
N VAL A 55 -6.57 13.20 -15.12
CA VAL A 55 -5.37 12.46 -15.51
C VAL A 55 -5.00 12.77 -16.95
N VAL A 56 -3.77 13.22 -17.16
CA VAL A 56 -3.14 13.36 -18.47
C VAL A 56 -2.31 12.10 -18.73
N PRO A 57 -2.60 11.32 -19.79
CA PRO A 57 -1.87 10.10 -20.11
C PRO A 57 -0.35 10.29 -20.15
N GLY A 58 0.40 9.31 -19.64
CA GLY A 58 1.85 9.33 -19.61
C GLY A 58 2.50 10.35 -18.66
N THR A 59 1.72 11.24 -18.03
CA THR A 59 2.23 12.25 -17.09
C THR A 59 2.60 11.62 -15.75
N ARG A 60 3.63 12.17 -15.10
CA ARG A 60 4.08 11.76 -13.77
C ARG A 60 3.45 12.64 -12.69
N TYR A 61 2.84 12.00 -11.72
CA TYR A 61 2.22 12.64 -10.56
C TYR A 61 3.00 12.28 -9.29
N PRO A 62 3.45 13.26 -8.50
CA PRO A 62 3.97 12.99 -7.17
C PRO A 62 2.82 12.57 -6.25
N LEU A 63 2.96 11.39 -5.65
CA LEU A 63 2.00 10.86 -4.71
C LEU A 63 2.60 10.87 -3.31
N THR A 64 1.74 11.10 -2.31
CA THR A 64 2.09 10.92 -0.90
C THR A 64 1.09 9.97 -0.25
N VAL A 65 1.59 8.83 0.23
CA VAL A 65 0.83 7.97 1.14
C VAL A 65 1.04 8.53 2.54
N MET A 66 -0.05 8.75 3.27
CA MET A 66 0.01 9.21 4.65
C MET A 66 -0.93 8.38 5.54
N LEU A 67 -0.41 7.95 6.69
CA LEU A 67 -1.19 7.33 7.75
C LEU A 67 -1.05 8.14 9.03
N VAL A 68 -2.17 8.46 9.67
CA VAL A 68 -2.22 9.10 10.99
C VAL A 68 -3.06 8.25 11.93
N HIS A 69 -2.44 7.75 13.00
CA HIS A 69 -3.13 6.94 14.01
C HIS A 69 -2.49 7.15 15.39
N PRO A 70 -3.28 7.53 16.42
CA PRO A 70 -2.76 7.71 17.78
C PRO A 70 -2.05 6.48 18.33
N GLY A 71 -0.88 6.66 18.92
CA GLY A 71 -0.17 5.62 19.67
C GLY A 71 0.57 4.60 18.80
N MET A 72 0.60 4.77 17.47
CA MET A 72 1.43 3.91 16.63
C MET A 72 2.91 4.18 16.89
N ALA A 73 3.73 3.14 16.94
CA ALA A 73 5.18 3.24 17.07
C ALA A 73 5.89 3.02 15.72
N ARG A 74 5.27 2.26 14.83
CA ARG A 74 5.72 1.99 13.46
C ARG A 74 4.53 2.03 12.52
N ALA A 75 4.80 2.16 11.22
CA ALA A 75 3.76 2.04 10.22
C ALA A 75 4.25 1.36 8.95
N GLY A 76 3.36 0.70 8.23
CA GLY A 76 3.65 0.10 6.93
C GLY A 76 2.55 0.40 5.93
N PHE A 77 2.85 0.34 4.64
CA PHE A 77 1.85 0.42 3.58
C PHE A 77 2.16 -0.51 2.40
N GLN A 78 1.14 -0.75 1.58
CA GLN A 78 1.21 -1.32 0.25
C GLN A 78 0.20 -0.65 -0.68
N LEU A 79 0.65 -0.21 -1.86
CA LEU A 79 -0.16 0.47 -2.85
C LEU A 79 -0.08 -0.24 -4.20
N SER A 80 -1.22 -0.42 -4.87
CA SER A 80 -1.32 -0.84 -6.27
C SER A 80 -2.10 0.17 -7.09
N ALA A 81 -1.82 0.24 -8.40
CA ALA A 81 -2.62 1.00 -9.38
C ALA A 81 -2.96 0.07 -10.55
N ARG A 82 -4.26 -0.15 -10.79
CA ARG A 82 -4.73 -1.16 -11.72
C ARG A 82 -5.90 -0.66 -12.55
N HIS A 83 -6.03 -1.15 -13.78
CA HIS A 83 -7.24 -0.96 -14.58
C HIS A 83 -8.37 -1.84 -14.02
N PRO A 84 -9.64 -1.52 -14.34
CA PRO A 84 -10.73 -2.47 -14.19
C PRO A 84 -10.33 -3.82 -14.83
N GLY A 85 -10.50 -4.92 -14.08
CA GLY A 85 -9.97 -6.24 -14.44
C GLY A 85 -8.60 -6.60 -13.84
N GLY A 86 -8.03 -5.73 -12.99
CA GLY A 86 -6.91 -6.08 -12.10
C GLY A 86 -5.52 -6.03 -12.73
N ARG A 87 -5.41 -5.63 -14.01
CA ARG A 87 -4.11 -5.46 -14.68
C ARG A 87 -3.44 -4.15 -14.26
N GLN A 88 -2.12 -4.13 -14.22
CA GLN A 88 -1.33 -2.93 -13.90
C GLN A 88 -1.76 -1.70 -14.73
N ALA A 89 -1.91 -0.55 -14.08
CA ALA A 89 -2.20 0.73 -14.70
C ALA A 89 -1.14 1.77 -14.35
N GLY A 90 -0.34 2.13 -15.35
CA GLY A 90 0.78 3.04 -15.18
C GLY A 90 1.99 2.40 -14.49
N VAL A 91 2.93 3.24 -14.10
CA VAL A 91 4.25 2.82 -13.58
C VAL A 91 4.56 3.59 -12.29
N PHE A 92 4.91 2.86 -11.23
CA PHE A 92 5.44 3.49 -10.02
C PHE A 92 6.95 3.72 -10.12
N LEU A 93 7.41 4.81 -9.54
CA LEU A 93 8.82 5.14 -9.34
C LEU A 93 9.02 5.52 -7.88
N ALA A 94 10.11 5.06 -7.26
CA ALA A 94 10.44 5.32 -5.86
C ALA A 94 11.72 6.18 -5.76
N PRO A 95 11.64 7.51 -5.98
CA PRO A 95 12.80 8.38 -5.84
C PRO A 95 13.31 8.43 -4.39
N ASP A 96 12.41 8.28 -3.40
CA ASP A 96 12.76 8.06 -2.00
C ASP A 96 12.92 6.55 -1.73
N SER A 97 13.95 5.96 -2.32
CA SER A 97 14.22 4.52 -2.21
C SER A 97 14.65 4.09 -0.80
N LEU A 98 15.00 5.04 0.07
CA LEU A 98 15.26 4.76 1.48
C LEU A 98 13.98 4.35 2.19
N ARG A 99 12.83 4.95 1.86
CA ARG A 99 11.55 4.69 2.53
C ARG A 99 10.58 3.84 1.72
N VAL A 100 10.70 3.84 0.40
CA VAL A 100 9.78 3.15 -0.52
C VAL A 100 10.53 2.16 -1.40
N GLN A 101 9.99 0.97 -1.55
CA GLN A 101 10.44 -0.04 -2.51
C GLN A 101 9.31 -0.43 -3.46
N LEU A 102 9.69 -1.03 -4.59
CA LEU A 102 8.76 -1.56 -5.59
C LEU A 102 8.91 -3.09 -5.65
N GLN A 103 7.81 -3.80 -5.48
CA GLN A 103 7.74 -5.26 -5.52
C GLN A 103 6.83 -5.68 -6.68
N ARG A 104 7.23 -6.69 -7.45
CA ARG A 104 6.43 -7.21 -8.56
C ARG A 104 5.86 -8.59 -8.20
N SER A 105 4.55 -8.77 -8.33
CA SER A 105 3.92 -10.07 -8.15
C SER A 105 4.13 -10.99 -9.37
N PRO A 106 3.87 -12.31 -9.23
CA PRO A 106 3.83 -13.24 -10.36
C PRO A 106 2.82 -12.83 -11.46
N THR A 107 1.73 -12.15 -11.09
CA THR A 107 0.72 -11.60 -12.02
C THR A 107 1.18 -10.30 -12.71
N ARG A 108 2.44 -9.89 -12.50
CA ARG A 108 3.09 -8.69 -13.06
C ARG A 108 2.53 -7.35 -12.57
N VAL A 109 1.65 -7.36 -11.57
CA VAL A 109 1.25 -6.13 -10.85
C VAL A 109 2.45 -5.65 -10.03
N VAL A 110 2.68 -4.34 -10.02
CA VAL A 110 3.74 -3.72 -9.22
C VAL A 110 3.12 -3.01 -8.03
N TYR A 111 3.64 -3.30 -6.85
CA TYR A 111 3.24 -2.72 -5.59
C TYR A 111 4.33 -1.78 -5.11
N ALA A 112 3.95 -0.57 -4.70
CA ALA A 112 4.82 0.28 -3.90
C ALA A 112 4.58 -0.05 -2.42
N ALA A 113 5.65 -0.20 -1.64
CA ALA A 113 5.55 -0.53 -0.23
C ALA A 113 6.67 0.13 0.58
N HIS A 114 6.52 0.13 1.89
CA HIS A 114 7.55 0.62 2.80
C HIS A 114 8.79 -0.29 2.78
N THR A 115 9.97 0.28 3.02
CA THR A 115 11.20 -0.46 3.38
C THR A 115 11.34 -0.56 4.90
N ARG A 116 12.41 -1.24 5.37
CA ARG A 116 12.80 -1.24 6.78
C ARG A 116 12.94 0.15 7.39
N ALA A 117 13.66 1.05 6.72
CA ALA A 117 13.79 2.43 7.19
C ALA A 117 12.49 3.23 7.01
N GLY A 118 11.69 2.85 6.01
CA GLY A 118 10.38 3.41 5.74
C GLY A 118 9.33 3.13 6.81
N ASN A 119 9.53 2.17 7.71
CA ASN A 119 8.56 1.88 8.77
C ASN A 119 8.58 2.86 9.94
N ALA A 120 9.63 3.70 10.02
CA ALA A 120 9.73 4.75 11.03
C ALA A 120 8.74 5.88 10.76
N LEU A 121 8.18 6.45 11.83
CA LEU A 121 7.29 7.60 11.73
C LEU A 121 8.04 8.86 11.27
N THR A 122 7.32 9.76 10.62
CA THR A 122 7.84 11.05 10.14
C THR A 122 7.50 12.21 11.08
N ALA A 123 6.54 12.01 11.97
CA ALA A 123 6.15 12.87 13.08
C ALA A 123 5.38 12.01 14.11
N PRO A 124 5.09 12.51 15.33
CA PRO A 124 4.23 11.81 16.27
C PRO A 124 2.93 11.34 15.58
N ASP A 125 2.59 10.08 15.81
CA ASP A 125 1.39 9.42 15.26
C ASP A 125 1.24 9.53 13.73
N THR A 126 2.32 9.82 12.99
CA THR A 126 2.23 10.08 11.54
C THR A 126 3.37 9.47 10.72
N ALA A 127 3.01 8.66 9.72
CA ALA A 127 3.93 8.14 8.72
C ALA A 127 3.63 8.71 7.33
N ARG A 128 4.69 8.99 6.56
CA ARG A 128 4.62 9.53 5.20
C ARG A 128 5.59 8.78 4.28
N TRP A 129 5.12 8.49 3.07
CA TRP A 129 5.90 7.90 1.99
C TRP A 129 5.64 8.66 0.70
N ARG A 130 6.71 9.05 0.01
CA ARG A 130 6.65 9.78 -1.25
C ARG A 130 7.09 8.89 -2.40
N LEU A 131 6.31 8.88 -3.46
CA LEU A 131 6.58 8.14 -4.68
C LEU A 131 6.09 8.92 -5.89
N LEU A 132 6.41 8.46 -7.09
CA LEU A 132 5.78 8.95 -8.31
C LEU A 132 4.94 7.86 -8.93
N TRP A 133 3.85 8.27 -9.55
CA TRP A 133 3.07 7.43 -10.44
C TRP A 133 3.03 8.08 -11.83
N GLN A 134 3.53 7.36 -12.83
CA GLN A 134 3.35 7.71 -14.23
C GLN A 134 2.04 7.11 -14.71
N ALA A 135 1.08 7.95 -15.09
CA ALA A 135 -0.19 7.53 -15.64
C ALA A 135 0.01 6.64 -16.88
N PRO A 136 -0.88 5.66 -17.12
CA PRO A 136 -0.84 4.87 -18.35
C PRO A 136 -0.99 5.78 -19.58
N ALA A 137 -0.50 5.31 -20.73
CA ALA A 137 -0.72 5.99 -22.01
C ALA A 137 -2.14 5.79 -22.57
N THR A 138 -2.95 4.95 -21.92
CA THR A 138 -4.33 4.66 -22.30
C THR A 138 -5.29 5.60 -21.57
N HIS A 139 -6.49 5.80 -22.14
CA HIS A 139 -7.58 6.54 -21.51
C HIS A 139 -8.50 5.64 -20.67
N ALA A 140 -8.02 4.45 -20.27
CA ALA A 140 -8.80 3.54 -19.44
C ALA A 140 -8.74 3.96 -17.97
N PRO A 141 -9.85 3.85 -17.20
CA PRO A 141 -9.85 4.20 -15.78
C PRO A 141 -8.78 3.47 -14.97
N VAL A 142 -8.41 4.07 -13.83
CA VAL A 142 -7.41 3.55 -12.90
C VAL A 142 -8.02 3.46 -11.52
N VAL A 143 -7.82 2.32 -10.86
CA VAL A 143 -8.22 2.08 -9.47
C VAL A 143 -6.96 1.85 -8.64
N PHE A 144 -6.76 2.70 -7.65
CA PHE A 144 -5.74 2.55 -6.63
C PHE A 144 -6.31 1.76 -5.46
N HIS A 145 -5.55 0.78 -4.98
CA HIS A 145 -5.86 0.08 -3.72
C HIS A 145 -4.67 0.21 -2.80
N LEU A 146 -4.95 0.67 -1.58
CA LEU A 146 -3.98 0.99 -0.56
C LEU A 146 -4.37 0.26 0.73
N ALA A 147 -3.41 -0.48 1.29
CA ALA A 147 -3.48 -1.00 2.64
C ALA A 147 -2.38 -0.38 3.49
N ALA A 148 -2.65 -0.13 4.76
CA ALA A 148 -1.65 0.34 5.71
C ALA A 148 -1.83 -0.28 7.09
N ASN A 149 -0.71 -0.46 7.80
CA ASN A 149 -0.67 -0.95 9.17
C ASN A 149 -0.16 0.18 10.09
N ALA A 150 -0.91 0.49 11.15
CA ALA A 150 -0.45 1.25 12.30
C ALA A 150 -0.04 0.25 13.39
N ALA A 151 1.26 0.09 13.60
CA ALA A 151 1.79 -0.95 14.49
C ALA A 151 2.17 -0.41 15.86
N ASN A 152 1.92 -1.19 16.91
CA ASN A 152 2.24 -0.83 18.31
C ASN A 152 3.76 -0.95 18.62
N GLY A 153 4.52 -1.61 17.75
CA GLY A 153 5.97 -1.74 17.84
C GLY A 153 6.48 -2.83 18.77
N ASP A 154 5.66 -3.80 19.17
CA ASP A 154 6.06 -4.95 20.00
C ASP A 154 6.63 -6.15 19.21
N ASP A 155 6.90 -5.93 17.91
CA ASP A 155 7.36 -6.93 16.93
C ASP A 155 6.41 -8.12 16.74
N SER A 156 5.15 -7.99 17.16
CA SER A 156 4.08 -8.94 16.92
C SER A 156 3.01 -8.35 15.99
N ALA A 157 1.97 -9.13 15.69
CA ALA A 157 0.82 -8.68 14.94
C ALA A 157 -0.36 -8.26 15.84
N PHE A 158 -0.24 -8.43 17.16
CA PHE A 158 -1.27 -8.09 18.13
C PHE A 158 -1.27 -6.60 18.44
N GLY A 159 -2.44 -6.00 18.61
CA GLY A 159 -2.56 -4.55 18.81
C GLY A 159 -2.25 -3.68 17.58
N ASP A 160 -1.94 -4.29 16.43
CA ASP A 160 -1.80 -3.58 15.15
C ASP A 160 -3.18 -3.25 14.55
N VAL A 161 -3.28 -2.11 13.87
CA VAL A 161 -4.53 -1.64 13.26
C VAL A 161 -4.37 -1.46 11.76
N ILE A 162 -5.21 -2.14 10.99
CA ILE A 162 -5.16 -2.14 9.53
C ILE A 162 -6.18 -1.17 8.94
N PHE A 163 -5.73 -0.43 7.93
CA PHE A 163 -6.52 0.54 7.19
C PHE A 163 -6.54 0.19 5.71
N LEU A 164 -7.69 0.35 5.07
CA LEU A 164 -7.85 0.15 3.64
C LEU A 164 -8.35 1.45 2.99
N ARG A 165 -7.97 1.66 1.73
CA ARG A 165 -8.48 2.76 0.92
C ARG A 165 -8.49 2.37 -0.55
N ALA A 166 -9.51 2.82 -1.27
CA ALA A 166 -9.56 2.72 -2.71
C ALA A 166 -9.92 4.07 -3.34
N ASP A 167 -9.21 4.45 -4.40
CA ASP A 167 -9.46 5.67 -5.16
C ASP A 167 -9.60 5.31 -6.64
N SER A 168 -10.65 5.81 -7.29
CA SER A 168 -10.87 5.62 -8.73
C SER A 168 -10.65 6.93 -9.48
N LEU A 169 -9.83 6.89 -10.53
CA LEU A 169 -9.61 8.00 -11.44
C LEU A 169 -10.12 7.66 -12.85
N GLY A 170 -10.95 8.54 -13.39
CA GLY A 170 -11.22 8.55 -14.81
C GLY A 170 -10.04 9.16 -15.58
N ILE A 171 -9.85 8.71 -16.81
CA ILE A 171 -8.97 9.40 -17.77
C ILE A 171 -9.91 9.88 -18.89
N PRO A 172 -9.99 11.20 -19.16
CA PRO A 172 -10.86 11.71 -20.22
C PRO A 172 -10.52 11.07 -21.57
N PRO A 173 -11.51 10.93 -22.48
CA PRO A 173 -11.20 10.58 -23.87
C PRO A 173 -10.35 11.68 -24.53
N GLU A 174 -9.69 11.30 -25.62
CA GLU A 174 -9.02 12.25 -26.53
C GLU A 174 -10.00 13.25 -27.15
#